data_AF-A0A410DMQ6-F1
#
_entry.id   AF-A0A410DMQ6-F1
#
_cell.length_a   1.000
_cell.length_b   1.000
_cell.length_c   1.000
_cell.angle_alpha   90.00
_cell.angle_beta   90.00
_cell.angle_gamma   90.00
#
_symmetry.space_group_name_H-M   'P 1'
#
loop_
_entity.id
_entity.type
_entity.pdbx_description
1 polymer ?
#
loop_
_entity_poly.entity_id
_entity_poly.type
_entity_poly.pdbx_seq_one_letter_code
_entity_poly.pdbx_strand_id
1 'polypeptide(L)'
;MSDELILVSKDQLITSISDFNDPLTSYLTRLNLPIQGVLYPINERKKIINALEEALDILPIEEREKAVYLTRFTASVIAGLFDGAITYLWNETIKSLRKMVANFDLEFFYKISESINSRYKGLMSFEDLSIVSEYDLLTVCNRMGLITDHVFEIFKFINYMRNHSSAAHPNENSINAYDILSWLENCIQYAINATPNHSAIKLKQLLHNIRKEDIPINDAGIIGESIANLPQQMVDDLLWTLFGLYTDPKTISGTTKNITLISKFVWNASSDDKKYEVGEKYGYFRKNADIQRKERADEFLKNVGGTKYKDEDSIAYEIRDKLNSLRSAHFSMNNFYNEYPWAKMLQELIPESGIIPDSVLKEWVKVITICYIGNGLGYRDGIDESAAYYYNEYINSFGDREINELLNLMNDQELLSDIHISKPERRFKSLCRILHEKTNNIFLKNCLKFIIDFSSSLDKVYMVTEYKNKLQLINL
;
A
#
# COMPACT_ATOMS: atom_id res chain seq x y z
N MET A 1 -44.03 -28.67 -33.79
CA MET A 1 -43.02 -29.57 -34.37
C MET A 1 -41.92 -29.66 -33.35
N SER A 2 -41.82 -30.79 -32.65
CA SER A 2 -40.63 -31.14 -31.89
C SER A 2 -39.52 -31.33 -32.92
N ASP A 3 -38.58 -30.39 -32.98
CA ASP A 3 -37.34 -30.62 -33.73
C ASP A 3 -36.69 -31.87 -33.12
N GLU A 4 -36.69 -32.97 -33.86
CA GLU A 4 -35.87 -34.12 -33.52
C GLU A 4 -34.43 -33.63 -33.47
N LEU A 5 -33.83 -33.64 -32.27
CA LEU A 5 -32.41 -33.45 -32.08
C LEU A 5 -31.70 -34.56 -32.86
N ILE A 6 -31.27 -34.25 -34.08
CA ILE A 6 -30.39 -35.11 -34.87
C ILE A 6 -29.09 -35.21 -34.08
N LEU A 7 -28.86 -36.35 -33.44
CA LEU A 7 -27.59 -36.69 -32.81
C LEU A 7 -26.54 -36.88 -33.90
N VAL A 8 -25.84 -35.79 -34.25
CA VAL A 8 -24.69 -35.83 -35.13
C VAL A 8 -23.51 -36.37 -34.33
N SER A 9 -22.97 -37.51 -34.75
CA SER A 9 -21.77 -38.07 -34.13
C SER A 9 -20.54 -37.23 -34.45
N LYS A 10 -19.55 -37.26 -33.55
CA LYS A 10 -18.24 -36.64 -33.73
C LYS A 10 -17.55 -37.02 -35.05
N ASP A 11 -17.65 -38.28 -35.45
CA ASP A 11 -17.08 -38.78 -36.71
C ASP A 11 -17.79 -38.20 -37.94
N GLN A 12 -19.10 -37.99 -37.87
CA GLN A 12 -19.85 -37.29 -38.92
C GLN A 12 -19.43 -35.83 -39.02
N LEU A 13 -19.23 -35.12 -37.91
CA LEU A 13 -18.75 -33.74 -37.90
C LEU A 13 -17.34 -33.63 -38.52
N ILE A 14 -16.43 -34.52 -38.15
CA ILE A 14 -15.06 -34.58 -38.69
C ILE A 14 -15.04 -34.84 -40.20
N THR A 15 -15.96 -35.69 -40.67
CA THR A 15 -16.15 -35.97 -42.10
C THR A 15 -16.66 -34.72 -42.82
N SER A 16 -17.71 -34.08 -42.30
CA SER A 16 -18.26 -32.83 -42.87
C SER A 16 -17.26 -31.68 -42.93
N ILE A 17 -16.35 -31.56 -41.94
CA ILE A 17 -15.26 -30.57 -41.98
C ILE A 17 -14.31 -30.84 -43.13
N SER A 18 -13.98 -32.12 -43.35
CA SER A 18 -13.10 -32.51 -44.44
C SER A 18 -13.76 -32.20 -45.79
N ASP A 19 -15.06 -32.51 -45.93
CA ASP A 19 -15.83 -32.25 -47.15
C ASP A 19 -16.06 -30.75 -47.42
N PHE A 20 -16.16 -29.92 -46.38
CA PHE A 20 -16.37 -28.47 -46.51
C PHE A 20 -15.08 -27.69 -46.77
N ASN A 21 -13.94 -28.17 -46.27
CA ASN A 21 -12.68 -27.41 -46.31
C ASN A 21 -12.20 -27.15 -47.74
N ASP A 22 -12.29 -28.13 -48.64
CA ASP A 22 -11.81 -28.00 -50.02
C ASP A 22 -12.66 -27.02 -50.86
N PRO A 23 -14.01 -27.06 -50.80
CA PRO A 23 -14.86 -26.02 -51.39
C PRO A 23 -14.58 -24.62 -50.84
N LEU A 24 -14.42 -24.47 -49.53
CA LEU A 24 -14.13 -23.17 -48.90
C LEU A 24 -12.79 -22.62 -49.40
N THR A 25 -11.74 -23.44 -49.37
CA THR A 25 -10.39 -23.05 -49.81
C THR A 25 -10.38 -22.68 -51.29
N SER A 26 -11.08 -23.46 -52.13
CA SER A 26 -11.22 -23.17 -53.56
C SER A 26 -11.97 -21.86 -53.81
N TYR A 27 -13.03 -21.60 -53.04
CA TYR A 27 -13.81 -20.37 -53.15
C TYR A 27 -12.99 -19.14 -52.73
N LEU A 28 -12.26 -19.21 -51.61
CA LEU A 28 -11.38 -18.13 -51.15
C LEU A 28 -10.25 -17.84 -52.15
N THR A 29 -9.65 -18.90 -52.71
CA THR A 29 -8.63 -18.78 -53.77
C THR A 29 -9.20 -18.07 -55.00
N ARG A 30 -10.41 -18.45 -55.43
CA ARG A 30 -11.10 -17.80 -56.57
C ARG A 30 -11.38 -16.31 -56.33
N LEU A 31 -11.59 -15.91 -55.08
CA LEU A 31 -11.75 -14.50 -54.69
C LEU A 31 -10.41 -13.76 -54.49
N ASN A 32 -9.27 -14.42 -54.72
CA ASN A 32 -7.92 -13.91 -54.45
C ASN A 32 -7.69 -13.54 -52.97
N LEU A 33 -8.31 -14.29 -52.05
CA LEU A 33 -8.13 -14.10 -50.61
C LEU A 33 -7.04 -15.04 -50.05
N PRO A 34 -6.26 -14.60 -49.05
CA PRO A 34 -5.20 -15.42 -48.45
C PRO A 34 -5.78 -16.57 -47.62
N ILE A 35 -5.14 -17.74 -47.72
CA ILE A 35 -5.48 -18.94 -46.95
C ILE A 35 -4.35 -19.32 -45.99
N GLN A 36 -3.11 -19.29 -46.49
CA GLN A 36 -1.94 -19.60 -45.68
C GLN A 36 -1.76 -18.55 -44.58
N GLY A 37 -1.55 -19.02 -43.35
CA GLY A 37 -1.48 -18.15 -42.16
C GLY A 37 -2.84 -17.64 -41.67
N VAL A 38 -3.94 -18.00 -42.33
CA VAL A 38 -5.32 -17.65 -41.92
C VAL A 38 -6.08 -18.89 -41.48
N LEU A 39 -6.16 -19.91 -42.33
CA LEU A 39 -6.87 -21.14 -42.02
C LEU A 39 -5.89 -22.22 -41.55
N TYR A 40 -6.08 -22.67 -40.30
CA TYR A 40 -5.28 -23.74 -39.73
C TYR A 40 -5.58 -25.10 -40.39
N PRO A 41 -4.58 -26.01 -40.50
CA PRO A 41 -4.77 -27.31 -41.14
C PRO A 41 -5.88 -28.15 -40.50
N ILE A 42 -6.59 -28.94 -41.30
CA ILE A 42 -7.69 -29.80 -40.82
C ILE A 42 -7.23 -30.71 -39.68
N ASN A 43 -6.02 -31.26 -39.75
CA ASN A 43 -5.49 -32.15 -38.71
C ASN A 43 -5.40 -31.48 -37.34
N GLU A 44 -5.05 -30.18 -37.27
CA GLU A 44 -5.03 -29.42 -36.02
C GLU A 44 -6.46 -29.24 -35.47
N ARG A 45 -7.43 -28.93 -36.35
CA ARG A 45 -8.84 -28.81 -35.97
C ARG A 45 -9.41 -30.13 -35.42
N LYS A 46 -9.09 -31.25 -36.08
CA LYS A 46 -9.51 -32.60 -35.67
C LYS A 46 -8.98 -32.96 -34.28
N LYS A 47 -7.73 -32.61 -33.96
CA LYS A 47 -7.17 -32.81 -32.61
C LYS A 47 -8.01 -32.11 -31.54
N ILE A 48 -8.39 -30.85 -31.76
CA ILE A 48 -9.20 -30.08 -30.79
C ILE A 48 -10.59 -30.68 -30.66
N ILE A 49 -11.29 -30.92 -31.77
CA ILE A 49 -12.63 -31.54 -31.77
C ILE A 49 -12.60 -32.90 -31.07
N ASN A 50 -11.49 -33.62 -31.19
CA ASN A 50 -11.33 -34.91 -30.54
C ASN A 50 -11.29 -34.85 -29.02
N ALA A 51 -10.82 -33.75 -28.43
CA ALA A 51 -10.72 -33.57 -26.99
C ALA A 51 -11.78 -32.61 -26.42
N LEU A 52 -12.51 -31.89 -27.28
CA LEU A 52 -13.41 -30.81 -26.88
C LEU A 52 -14.53 -31.27 -25.94
N GLU A 53 -15.14 -32.41 -26.22
CA GLU A 53 -16.22 -32.97 -25.39
C GLU A 53 -15.74 -33.21 -23.96
N GLU A 54 -14.59 -33.88 -23.80
CA GLU A 54 -13.96 -34.15 -22.51
C GLU A 54 -13.55 -32.85 -21.79
N ALA A 55 -12.96 -31.89 -22.50
CA ALA A 55 -12.57 -30.60 -21.93
C ALA A 55 -13.80 -29.81 -21.42
N LEU A 56 -14.93 -29.87 -22.13
CA LEU A 56 -16.17 -29.22 -21.70
C LEU A 56 -16.90 -30.00 -20.62
N ASP A 57 -16.59 -31.28 -20.41
CA ASP A 57 -17.28 -32.11 -19.43
C ASP A 57 -17.10 -31.65 -17.98
N ILE A 58 -16.05 -30.88 -17.75
CA ILE A 58 -15.71 -30.22 -16.49
C ILE A 58 -16.76 -29.16 -16.11
N LEU A 59 -17.52 -28.61 -17.08
CA LEU A 59 -18.54 -27.59 -16.83
C LEU A 59 -19.91 -28.20 -16.51
N PRO A 60 -20.63 -27.71 -15.49
CA PRO A 60 -22.04 -28.06 -15.30
C PRO A 60 -22.89 -27.69 -16.53
N ILE A 61 -23.90 -28.51 -16.85
CA ILE A 61 -24.76 -28.33 -18.04
C ILE A 61 -25.37 -26.92 -18.08
N GLU A 62 -25.86 -26.43 -16.94
CA GLU A 62 -26.47 -25.09 -16.83
C GLU A 62 -25.51 -23.94 -17.19
N GLU A 63 -24.21 -24.10 -16.93
CA GLU A 63 -23.22 -23.09 -17.31
C GLU A 63 -22.81 -23.24 -18.79
N ARG A 64 -22.83 -24.46 -19.34
CA ARG A 64 -22.63 -24.69 -20.79
C ARG A 64 -23.71 -24.00 -21.62
N GLU A 65 -24.97 -24.09 -21.19
CA GLU A 65 -26.10 -23.45 -21.89
C GLU A 65 -25.98 -21.92 -21.99
N LYS A 66 -25.26 -21.29 -21.06
CA LYS A 66 -25.05 -19.82 -21.01
C LYS A 66 -23.72 -19.39 -21.65
N ALA A 67 -22.87 -20.32 -22.08
CA ALA A 67 -21.51 -20.09 -22.54
C ALA A 67 -21.45 -19.73 -24.05
N VAL A 68 -22.08 -18.63 -24.43
CA VAL A 68 -22.15 -18.16 -25.83
C VAL A 68 -20.76 -18.03 -26.48
N TYR A 69 -19.74 -17.62 -25.73
CA TYR A 69 -18.40 -17.51 -26.31
C TYR A 69 -17.72 -18.87 -26.49
N LEU A 70 -18.08 -19.92 -25.73
CA LEU A 70 -17.61 -21.29 -26.01
C LEU A 70 -18.23 -21.85 -27.29
N THR A 71 -19.48 -21.50 -27.61
CA THR A 71 -20.07 -21.80 -28.92
C THR A 71 -19.29 -21.12 -30.05
N ARG A 72 -18.96 -19.84 -29.89
CA ARG A 72 -18.18 -19.09 -30.90
C ARG A 72 -16.76 -19.62 -31.02
N PHE A 73 -16.11 -19.95 -29.91
CA PHE A 73 -14.82 -20.64 -29.88
C PHE A 73 -14.86 -21.94 -30.70
N THR A 74 -15.85 -22.80 -30.45
CA THR A 74 -16.00 -24.08 -31.14
C THR A 74 -16.20 -23.90 -32.65
N ALA A 75 -17.07 -22.96 -33.04
CA ALA A 75 -17.28 -22.64 -34.45
C ALA A 75 -16.00 -22.10 -35.13
N SER A 76 -15.24 -21.24 -34.45
CA SER A 76 -13.96 -20.72 -34.95
C SER A 76 -12.91 -21.83 -35.11
N VAL A 77 -12.81 -22.77 -34.17
CA VAL A 77 -11.93 -23.94 -34.27
C VAL A 77 -12.29 -24.78 -35.51
N ILE A 78 -13.58 -25.07 -35.70
CA ILE A 78 -14.09 -25.84 -36.84
C ILE A 78 -13.77 -25.13 -38.18
N ALA A 79 -13.96 -23.82 -38.22
CA ALA A 79 -13.64 -23.00 -39.38
C ALA A 79 -12.14 -22.85 -39.64
N GLY A 80 -11.29 -23.17 -38.66
CA GLY A 80 -9.83 -23.05 -38.76
C GLY A 80 -9.28 -21.67 -38.39
N LEU A 81 -10.03 -20.87 -37.64
CA LEU A 81 -9.66 -19.52 -37.20
C LEU A 81 -9.23 -19.54 -35.73
N PHE A 82 -8.00 -19.99 -35.44
CA PHE A 82 -7.54 -20.17 -34.07
C PHE A 82 -7.35 -18.84 -33.32
N ASP A 83 -6.98 -17.77 -34.02
CA ASP A 83 -6.91 -16.41 -33.48
C ASP A 83 -8.29 -15.93 -32.96
N GLY A 84 -9.33 -16.17 -33.75
CA GLY A 84 -10.72 -15.91 -33.36
C GLY A 84 -11.15 -16.78 -32.19
N ALA A 85 -10.78 -18.07 -32.21
CA ALA A 85 -11.09 -18.99 -31.12
C ALA A 85 -10.51 -18.49 -29.79
N ILE A 86 -9.21 -18.20 -29.71
CA ILE A 86 -8.56 -17.71 -28.49
C ILE A 86 -9.22 -16.43 -28.00
N THR A 87 -9.58 -15.52 -28.91
CA THR A 87 -10.27 -14.28 -28.55
C THR A 87 -11.62 -14.57 -27.87
N TYR A 88 -12.41 -15.50 -28.38
CA TYR A 88 -13.67 -15.88 -27.75
C TYR A 88 -13.48 -16.62 -26.42
N LEU A 89 -12.50 -17.52 -26.34
CA LEU A 89 -12.16 -18.19 -25.08
C LEU A 89 -11.77 -17.18 -23.99
N TRP A 90 -10.92 -16.21 -24.34
CA TRP A 90 -10.52 -15.15 -23.42
C TRP A 90 -11.70 -14.27 -23.00
N ASN A 91 -12.61 -13.95 -23.91
CA ASN A 91 -13.81 -13.19 -23.58
C ASN A 91 -14.71 -13.93 -22.56
N GLU A 92 -14.87 -15.25 -22.69
CA GLU A 92 -15.58 -16.04 -21.66
C GLU A 92 -14.82 -16.03 -20.34
N THR A 93 -13.49 -16.14 -20.38
CA THR A 93 -12.62 -16.13 -19.20
C THR A 93 -12.79 -14.82 -18.41
N ILE A 94 -12.66 -13.67 -19.07
CA ILE A 94 -12.82 -12.34 -18.44
C ILE A 94 -14.24 -12.15 -17.91
N LYS A 95 -15.26 -12.60 -18.66
CA LYS A 95 -16.66 -12.55 -18.22
C LYS A 95 -16.87 -13.36 -16.93
N SER A 96 -16.30 -14.55 -16.83
CA SER A 96 -16.38 -15.40 -15.63
C SER A 96 -15.63 -14.80 -14.45
N LEU A 97 -14.44 -14.25 -14.66
CA LEU A 97 -13.69 -13.55 -13.59
C LEU A 97 -14.48 -12.34 -13.05
N ARG A 98 -15.10 -11.53 -13.92
CA ARG A 98 -15.94 -10.39 -13.50
C ARG A 98 -17.16 -10.85 -12.68
N LYS A 99 -17.83 -11.93 -13.08
CA LYS A 99 -18.91 -12.53 -12.30
C LYS A 99 -18.42 -13.01 -10.93
N MET A 100 -17.26 -13.67 -10.89
CA MET A 100 -16.67 -14.13 -9.63
C MET A 100 -16.38 -12.97 -8.69
N VAL A 101 -15.78 -11.89 -9.19
CA VAL A 101 -15.53 -10.64 -8.43
C VAL A 101 -16.84 -10.09 -7.86
N ALA A 102 -17.87 -9.97 -8.70
CA ALA A 102 -19.17 -9.42 -8.29
C ALA A 102 -19.87 -10.25 -7.21
N ASN A 103 -19.78 -11.59 -7.31
CA ASN A 103 -20.31 -12.52 -6.32
C ASN A 103 -19.47 -12.56 -5.04
N PHE A 104 -18.20 -12.14 -5.12
CA PHE A 104 -17.27 -12.18 -4.01
C PHE A 104 -17.42 -10.96 -3.11
N ASP A 105 -16.84 -9.82 -3.49
CA ASP A 105 -16.94 -8.54 -2.80
C ASP A 105 -16.49 -7.42 -3.75
N LEU A 106 -17.47 -6.79 -4.40
CA LEU A 106 -17.22 -5.78 -5.44
C LEU A 106 -16.61 -4.49 -4.87
N GLU A 107 -17.01 -4.09 -3.66
CA GLU A 107 -16.47 -2.90 -2.99
C GLU A 107 -14.99 -3.12 -2.64
N PHE A 108 -14.65 -4.30 -2.13
CA PHE A 108 -13.26 -4.66 -1.83
C PHE A 108 -12.39 -4.68 -3.10
N PHE A 109 -12.91 -5.26 -4.18
CA PHE A 109 -12.24 -5.24 -5.49
C PHE A 109 -11.91 -3.81 -5.95
N TYR A 110 -12.87 -2.89 -5.87
CA TYR A 110 -12.62 -1.50 -6.27
C TYR A 110 -11.64 -0.78 -5.34
N LYS A 111 -11.65 -1.06 -4.03
CA LYS A 111 -10.66 -0.47 -3.12
C LYS A 111 -9.23 -0.88 -3.44
N ILE A 112 -9.02 -2.14 -3.80
CA ILE A 112 -7.71 -2.62 -4.27
C ILE A 112 -7.38 -1.98 -5.63
N SER A 113 -8.34 -1.92 -6.55
CA SER A 113 -8.15 -1.30 -7.87
C SER A 113 -7.72 0.17 -7.75
N GLU A 114 -8.36 0.94 -6.88
CA GLU A 114 -8.03 2.33 -6.58
C GLU A 114 -6.57 2.51 -6.09
N SER A 115 -6.02 1.52 -5.38
CA SER A 115 -4.60 1.53 -4.94
C SER A 115 -3.62 1.31 -6.10
N ILE A 116 -4.03 0.59 -7.15
CA ILE A 116 -3.19 0.33 -8.32
C ILE A 116 -3.19 1.54 -9.25
N ASN A 117 -4.36 2.11 -9.50
CA ASN A 117 -4.50 3.22 -10.44
C ASN A 117 -5.66 4.14 -10.05
N SER A 118 -5.37 5.43 -9.93
CA SER A 118 -6.34 6.47 -9.56
C SER A 118 -7.48 6.63 -10.56
N ARG A 119 -7.35 6.15 -11.80
CA ARG A 119 -8.44 6.14 -12.79
C ARG A 119 -9.64 5.28 -12.38
N TYR A 120 -9.45 4.34 -11.47
CA TYR A 120 -10.51 3.46 -10.94
C TYR A 120 -11.26 4.06 -9.76
N LYS A 121 -10.95 5.30 -9.39
CA LYS A 121 -11.60 6.00 -8.29
C LYS A 121 -13.07 6.22 -8.56
N GLY A 122 -13.92 5.80 -7.62
CA GLY A 122 -15.36 6.02 -7.67
C GLY A 122 -16.15 5.00 -8.49
N LEU A 123 -15.51 3.93 -8.98
CA LEU A 123 -16.20 2.78 -9.56
C LEU A 123 -16.92 1.99 -8.47
N MET A 124 -18.16 1.55 -8.73
CA MET A 124 -19.01 0.92 -7.71
C MET A 124 -19.91 -0.20 -8.25
N SER A 125 -20.26 -0.16 -9.53
CA SER A 125 -21.27 -1.04 -10.14
C SER A 125 -20.65 -2.27 -10.81
N PHE A 126 -21.48 -3.24 -11.20
CA PHE A 126 -21.01 -4.39 -11.99
C PHE A 126 -20.55 -3.95 -13.38
N GLU A 127 -21.25 -2.98 -13.96
CA GLU A 127 -20.98 -2.41 -15.28
C GLU A 127 -19.60 -1.72 -15.32
N ASP A 128 -19.21 -1.09 -14.21
CA ASP A 128 -17.91 -0.43 -14.07
C ASP A 128 -16.71 -1.41 -14.18
N LEU A 129 -16.93 -2.72 -14.00
CA LEU A 129 -15.86 -3.72 -14.17
C LEU A 129 -15.32 -3.76 -15.61
N SER A 130 -16.06 -3.22 -16.58
CA SER A 130 -15.62 -3.05 -17.96
C SER A 130 -14.53 -1.98 -18.13
N ILE A 131 -14.48 -1.00 -17.22
CA ILE A 131 -13.49 0.09 -17.21
C ILE A 131 -12.13 -0.41 -16.71
N VAL A 132 -12.14 -1.42 -15.83
CA VAL A 132 -10.92 -2.06 -15.33
C VAL A 132 -10.25 -2.86 -16.44
N SER A 133 -8.98 -2.55 -16.71
CA SER A 133 -8.21 -3.25 -17.73
C SER A 133 -8.09 -4.73 -17.39
N GLU A 134 -7.97 -5.59 -18.40
CA GLU A 134 -7.88 -7.04 -18.18
C GLU A 134 -6.65 -7.41 -17.33
N TYR A 135 -5.53 -6.71 -17.51
CA TYR A 135 -4.33 -6.94 -16.69
C TYR A 135 -4.55 -6.56 -15.22
N ASP A 136 -5.19 -5.43 -14.95
CA ASP A 136 -5.48 -5.00 -13.58
C ASP A 136 -6.56 -5.90 -12.95
N LEU A 137 -7.55 -6.35 -13.71
CA LEU A 137 -8.55 -7.33 -13.26
C LEU A 137 -7.86 -8.60 -12.75
N LEU A 138 -6.91 -9.16 -13.53
CA LEU A 138 -6.14 -10.33 -13.12
C LEU A 138 -5.31 -10.04 -11.86
N THR A 139 -4.67 -8.89 -11.80
CA THR A 139 -3.82 -8.47 -10.67
C THR A 139 -4.64 -8.38 -9.38
N VAL A 140 -5.82 -7.77 -9.44
CA VAL A 140 -6.71 -7.64 -8.28
C VAL A 140 -7.32 -8.99 -7.89
N CYS A 141 -7.74 -9.81 -8.85
CA CYS A 141 -8.20 -11.18 -8.57
C CYS A 141 -7.14 -12.00 -7.83
N ASN A 142 -5.86 -11.86 -8.19
CA ASN A 142 -4.76 -12.52 -7.52
C ASN A 142 -4.54 -11.99 -6.10
N ARG A 143 -4.49 -10.66 -5.92
CA ARG A 143 -4.40 -10.00 -4.60
C ARG A 143 -5.53 -10.39 -3.64
N MET A 144 -6.75 -10.52 -4.16
CA MET A 144 -7.93 -10.98 -3.41
C MET A 144 -7.91 -12.49 -3.11
N GLY A 145 -6.98 -13.26 -3.71
CA GLY A 145 -6.93 -14.71 -3.58
C GLY A 145 -8.02 -15.46 -4.34
N LEU A 146 -8.63 -14.82 -5.33
CA LEU A 146 -9.58 -15.45 -6.24
C LEU A 146 -8.88 -16.35 -7.25
N ILE A 147 -7.64 -16.00 -7.61
CA ILE A 147 -6.74 -16.82 -8.43
C ILE A 147 -5.37 -16.90 -7.75
N THR A 148 -4.65 -18.01 -7.97
CA THR A 148 -3.28 -18.19 -7.45
C THR A 148 -2.24 -17.48 -8.31
N ASP A 149 -1.02 -17.32 -7.80
CA ASP A 149 0.09 -16.70 -8.56
C ASP A 149 0.42 -17.49 -9.83
N HIS A 150 0.32 -18.83 -9.75
CA HIS A 150 0.50 -19.69 -10.91
C HIS A 150 -0.55 -19.42 -11.99
N VAL A 151 -1.83 -19.32 -11.60
CA VAL A 151 -2.93 -19.00 -12.51
C VAL A 151 -2.78 -17.60 -13.10
N PHE A 152 -2.32 -16.63 -12.30
CA PHE A 152 -2.04 -15.28 -12.76
C PHE A 152 -1.02 -15.26 -13.90
N GLU A 153 0.08 -16.00 -13.78
CA GLU A 153 1.09 -16.10 -14.84
C GLU A 153 0.57 -16.86 -16.07
N ILE A 154 -0.21 -17.92 -15.90
CA ILE A 154 -0.89 -18.61 -17.02
C ILE A 154 -1.78 -17.63 -17.79
N PHE A 155 -2.64 -16.89 -17.09
CA PHE A 155 -3.56 -15.95 -17.72
C PHE A 155 -2.84 -14.76 -18.37
N LYS A 156 -1.74 -14.27 -17.80
CA LYS A 156 -0.87 -13.30 -18.45
C LYS A 156 -0.31 -13.82 -19.76
N PHE A 157 0.17 -15.07 -19.78
CA PHE A 157 0.69 -15.69 -20.99
C PHE A 157 -0.39 -15.87 -22.06
N ILE A 158 -1.58 -16.37 -21.70
CA ILE A 158 -2.71 -16.52 -22.64
C ILE A 158 -3.12 -15.16 -23.22
N ASN A 159 -3.22 -14.12 -22.40
CA ASN A 159 -3.53 -12.77 -22.88
C ASN A 159 -2.45 -12.24 -23.82
N TYR A 160 -1.17 -12.47 -23.51
CA TYR A 160 -0.05 -12.12 -24.38
C TYR A 160 -0.19 -12.82 -25.74
N MET A 161 -0.41 -14.14 -25.74
CA MET A 161 -0.59 -14.90 -26.98
C MET A 161 -1.80 -14.41 -27.77
N ARG A 162 -2.95 -14.15 -27.14
CA ARG A 162 -4.13 -13.54 -27.80
C ARG A 162 -3.76 -12.25 -28.55
N ASN A 163 -3.02 -11.36 -27.91
CA ASN A 163 -2.68 -10.05 -28.47
C ASN A 163 -1.66 -10.15 -29.62
N HIS A 164 -0.74 -11.12 -29.56
CA HIS A 164 0.39 -11.23 -30.47
C HIS A 164 0.26 -12.35 -31.52
N SER A 165 -0.84 -13.10 -31.50
CA SER A 165 -1.11 -14.15 -32.50
C SER A 165 -2.16 -13.75 -33.54
N SER A 166 -2.54 -12.48 -33.58
CA SER A 166 -3.49 -11.96 -34.58
C SER A 166 -2.88 -12.01 -35.99
N ALA A 167 -3.74 -12.21 -37.00
CA ALA A 167 -3.38 -12.42 -38.40
C ALA A 167 -2.55 -11.29 -39.08
N ALA A 168 -2.24 -10.20 -38.37
CA ALA A 168 -1.42 -9.09 -38.85
C ALA A 168 0.09 -9.39 -38.85
N HIS A 169 0.55 -10.38 -38.07
CA HIS A 169 1.97 -10.78 -37.98
C HIS A 169 2.16 -12.31 -38.09
N PRO A 170 1.86 -12.91 -39.26
CA PRO A 170 1.75 -14.37 -39.44
C PRO A 170 3.05 -15.20 -39.27
N ASN A 171 4.22 -14.58 -39.13
CA ASN A 171 5.51 -15.27 -39.15
C ASN A 171 6.23 -15.40 -37.79
N GLU A 172 5.68 -14.84 -36.70
CA GLU A 172 6.43 -14.73 -35.44
C GLU A 172 5.94 -15.68 -34.32
N ASN A 173 4.66 -16.09 -34.30
CA ASN A 173 4.11 -16.98 -33.26
C ASN A 173 3.14 -18.01 -33.84
N SER A 174 3.56 -19.27 -34.00
CA SER A 174 2.68 -20.35 -34.45
C SER A 174 1.92 -20.99 -33.30
N ILE A 175 0.60 -20.93 -33.31
CA ILE A 175 -0.27 -21.64 -32.34
C ILE A 175 -0.60 -23.03 -32.88
N ASN A 176 -0.50 -24.07 -32.06
CA ASN A 176 -0.94 -25.41 -32.42
C ASN A 176 -2.19 -25.85 -31.63
N ALA A 177 -2.76 -27.00 -31.99
CA ALA A 177 -3.95 -27.54 -31.36
C ALA A 177 -3.80 -27.81 -29.85
N TYR A 178 -2.62 -28.23 -29.40
CA TYR A 178 -2.36 -28.52 -27.99
C TYR A 178 -2.27 -27.24 -27.16
N ASP A 179 -1.78 -26.14 -27.74
CA ASP A 179 -1.82 -24.83 -27.08
C ASP A 179 -3.27 -24.41 -26.81
N ILE A 180 -4.14 -24.52 -27.82
CA ILE A 180 -5.57 -24.19 -27.71
C ILE A 180 -6.27 -25.04 -26.65
N LEU A 181 -6.00 -26.35 -26.65
CA LEU A 181 -6.59 -27.28 -25.67
C LEU A 181 -6.13 -26.97 -24.25
N SER A 182 -4.82 -26.78 -24.06
CA SER A 182 -4.25 -26.40 -22.76
C SER A 182 -4.85 -25.08 -22.26
N TRP A 183 -5.01 -24.08 -23.12
CA TRP A 183 -5.64 -22.82 -22.73
C TRP A 183 -7.12 -22.98 -22.41
N LEU A 184 -7.86 -23.79 -23.17
CA LEU A 184 -9.27 -24.10 -22.90
C LEU A 184 -9.44 -24.71 -21.50
N GLU A 185 -8.66 -25.76 -21.20
CA GLU A 185 -8.70 -26.44 -19.91
C GLU A 185 -8.35 -25.48 -18.76
N ASN A 186 -7.27 -24.71 -18.91
CA ASN A 186 -6.86 -23.72 -17.90
C ASN A 186 -7.92 -22.64 -17.67
N CYS A 187 -8.54 -22.11 -18.72
CA CYS A 187 -9.61 -21.12 -18.62
C CYS A 187 -10.87 -21.68 -17.95
N ILE A 188 -11.26 -22.91 -18.28
CA ILE A 188 -12.39 -23.60 -17.64
C ILE A 188 -12.10 -23.81 -16.16
N GLN A 189 -10.96 -24.41 -15.83
CA GLN A 189 -10.60 -24.78 -14.47
C GLN A 189 -10.43 -23.55 -13.58
N TYR A 190 -9.74 -22.51 -14.07
CA TYR A 190 -9.25 -21.42 -13.22
C TYR A 190 -10.01 -20.10 -13.35
N ALA A 191 -10.96 -19.98 -14.28
CA ALA A 191 -11.85 -18.82 -14.34
C ALA A 191 -13.32 -19.19 -14.22
N ILE A 192 -13.78 -20.25 -14.89
CA ILE A 192 -15.19 -20.64 -14.88
C ILE A 192 -15.54 -21.41 -13.60
N ASN A 193 -14.72 -22.41 -13.26
CA ASN A 193 -14.89 -23.23 -12.06
C ASN A 193 -13.99 -22.79 -10.89
N ALA A 194 -13.41 -21.58 -10.97
CA ALA A 194 -12.48 -21.12 -9.95
C ALA A 194 -13.14 -21.04 -8.58
N THR A 195 -12.50 -21.67 -7.59
CA THR A 195 -12.89 -21.55 -6.19
C THR A 195 -11.90 -20.62 -5.48
N PRO A 196 -12.36 -19.53 -4.85
CA PRO A 196 -11.49 -18.67 -4.04
C PRO A 196 -10.73 -19.47 -2.99
N ASN A 197 -9.50 -19.08 -2.69
CA ASN A 197 -8.72 -19.77 -1.68
C ASN A 197 -9.32 -19.57 -0.27
N HIS A 198 -8.93 -20.43 0.67
CA HIS A 198 -9.48 -20.41 2.02
C HIS A 198 -9.25 -19.08 2.76
N SER A 199 -8.11 -18.43 2.54
CA SER A 199 -7.80 -17.11 3.12
C SER A 199 -8.73 -16.02 2.58
N ALA A 200 -9.03 -16.04 1.28
CA ALA A 200 -9.98 -15.16 0.62
C ALA A 200 -11.37 -15.33 1.23
N ILE A 201 -11.85 -16.57 1.37
CA ILE A 201 -13.17 -16.86 1.97
C ILE A 201 -13.26 -16.29 3.40
N LYS A 202 -12.24 -16.50 4.23
CA LYS A 202 -12.16 -15.93 5.57
C LYS A 202 -12.19 -14.40 5.55
N LEU A 203 -11.41 -13.78 4.66
CA LEU A 203 -11.32 -12.33 4.53
C LEU A 203 -12.66 -11.72 4.10
N LYS A 204 -13.35 -12.35 3.14
CA LYS A 204 -14.70 -11.96 2.72
C LYS A 204 -15.67 -11.99 3.89
N GLN A 205 -15.67 -13.07 4.67
CA GLN A 205 -16.55 -13.19 5.84
C GLN A 205 -16.24 -12.11 6.89
N LEU A 206 -14.95 -11.86 7.14
CA LEU A 206 -14.53 -10.82 8.08
C LEU A 206 -14.97 -9.42 7.62
N LEU A 207 -14.73 -9.05 6.36
CA LEU A 207 -15.15 -7.78 5.77
C LEU A 207 -16.67 -7.63 5.77
N HIS A 208 -17.42 -8.71 5.52
CA HIS A 208 -18.87 -8.70 5.66
C HIS A 208 -19.30 -8.36 7.10
N ASN A 209 -18.74 -9.06 8.09
CA ASN A 209 -19.09 -8.88 9.49
C ASN A 209 -18.67 -7.49 10.02
N ILE A 210 -17.52 -6.96 9.62
CA ILE A 210 -17.08 -5.60 9.96
C ILE A 210 -18.12 -4.55 9.52
N ARG A 211 -18.77 -4.77 8.37
CA ARG A 211 -19.77 -3.85 7.81
C ARG A 211 -21.17 -4.03 8.42
N LYS A 212 -21.50 -5.20 8.98
CA LYS A 212 -22.90 -5.58 9.27
C LYS A 212 -23.19 -5.91 10.73
N GLU A 213 -22.22 -6.46 11.45
CA GLU A 213 -22.42 -7.00 12.79
C GLU A 213 -21.82 -6.06 13.85
N ASP A 214 -22.20 -6.23 15.12
CA ASP A 214 -21.51 -5.62 16.25
C ASP A 214 -20.44 -6.59 16.78
N ILE A 215 -19.16 -6.30 16.53
CA ILE A 215 -18.06 -7.19 16.93
C ILE A 215 -17.81 -7.05 18.45
N PRO A 216 -17.84 -8.13 19.25
CA PRO A 216 -17.50 -8.08 20.66
C PRO A 216 -16.02 -7.72 20.88
N ILE A 217 -15.75 -6.85 21.86
CA ILE A 217 -14.38 -6.41 22.17
C ILE A 217 -13.45 -7.57 22.57
N ASN A 218 -14.00 -8.60 23.23
CA ASN A 218 -13.23 -9.77 23.68
C ASN A 218 -12.75 -10.64 22.50
N ASP A 219 -13.39 -10.54 21.34
CA ASP A 219 -13.05 -11.34 20.16
C ASP A 219 -11.95 -10.68 19.32
N ALA A 220 -11.64 -9.39 19.57
CA ALA A 220 -10.68 -8.62 18.76
C ALA A 220 -9.29 -9.27 18.71
N GLY A 221 -8.83 -9.86 19.82
CA GLY A 221 -7.55 -10.59 19.87
C GLY A 221 -7.54 -11.83 18.97
N ILE A 222 -8.61 -12.64 19.03
CA ILE A 222 -8.76 -13.87 18.22
C ILE A 222 -8.84 -13.50 16.73
N ILE A 223 -9.57 -12.44 16.40
CA ILE A 223 -9.64 -11.91 15.04
C ILE A 223 -8.25 -11.45 14.59
N GLY A 224 -7.51 -10.74 15.45
CA GLY A 224 -6.14 -10.31 15.19
C GLY A 224 -5.17 -11.46 14.87
N GLU A 225 -5.22 -12.54 15.63
CA GLU A 225 -4.44 -13.76 15.36
C GLU A 225 -4.81 -14.38 14.01
N SER A 226 -6.09 -14.39 13.64
CA SER A 226 -6.50 -14.87 12.32
C SER A 226 -6.00 -13.97 11.19
N ILE A 227 -5.92 -12.66 11.40
CA ILE A 227 -5.41 -11.69 10.41
C ILE A 227 -3.91 -11.89 10.20
N ALA A 228 -3.15 -12.12 11.27
CA ALA A 228 -1.71 -12.35 11.20
C ALA A 228 -1.31 -13.61 10.40
N ASN A 229 -2.25 -14.54 10.21
CA ASN A 229 -2.05 -15.76 9.41
C ASN A 229 -2.41 -15.59 7.92
N LEU A 230 -2.89 -14.40 7.51
CA LEU A 230 -3.15 -14.11 6.09
C LEU A 230 -1.83 -13.86 5.35
N PRO A 231 -1.77 -14.12 4.03
CA PRO A 231 -0.65 -13.68 3.20
C PRO A 231 -0.43 -12.17 3.32
N GLN A 232 0.84 -11.72 3.36
CA GLN A 232 1.21 -10.32 3.57
C GLN A 232 0.45 -9.35 2.65
N GLN A 233 0.35 -9.67 1.36
CA GLN A 233 -0.36 -8.85 0.38
C GLN A 233 -1.84 -8.66 0.74
N MET A 234 -2.50 -9.69 1.27
CA MET A 234 -3.91 -9.60 1.71
C MET A 234 -4.06 -8.75 2.98
N VAL A 235 -3.08 -8.80 3.88
CA VAL A 235 -3.08 -7.94 5.08
C VAL A 235 -2.93 -6.48 4.70
N ASP A 236 -2.02 -6.18 3.78
CA ASP A 236 -1.80 -4.83 3.28
C ASP A 236 -3.04 -4.28 2.53
N ASP A 237 -3.72 -5.14 1.77
CA ASP A 237 -4.98 -4.82 1.09
C ASP A 237 -6.16 -4.64 2.04
N LEU A 238 -6.19 -5.43 3.11
CA LEU A 238 -7.13 -5.25 4.20
C LEU A 238 -6.89 -3.90 4.89
N LEU A 239 -5.64 -3.55 5.23
CA LEU A 239 -5.31 -2.26 5.85
C LEU A 239 -5.81 -1.09 4.98
N TRP A 240 -5.48 -1.11 3.69
CA TRP A 240 -5.91 -0.07 2.75
C TRP A 240 -7.43 0.06 2.68
N THR A 241 -8.13 -1.08 2.66
CA THR A 241 -9.59 -1.13 2.59
C THR A 241 -10.23 -0.60 3.87
N LEU A 242 -9.76 -1.04 5.04
CA LEU A 242 -10.28 -0.57 6.34
C LEU A 242 -10.01 0.93 6.52
N PHE A 243 -8.83 1.42 6.12
CA PHE A 243 -8.54 2.85 6.13
C PHE A 243 -9.47 3.63 5.19
N GLY A 244 -9.69 3.12 3.98
CA GLY A 244 -10.62 3.71 3.02
C GLY A 244 -12.05 3.78 3.53
N LEU A 245 -12.54 2.70 4.17
CA LEU A 245 -13.85 2.66 4.82
C LEU A 245 -13.91 3.63 6.01
N TYR A 246 -12.92 3.64 6.88
CA TYR A 246 -12.87 4.51 8.06
C TYR A 246 -12.95 6.00 7.67
N THR A 247 -12.20 6.37 6.64
CA THR A 247 -12.10 7.76 6.18
C THR A 247 -13.26 8.21 5.31
N ASP A 248 -14.09 7.31 4.78
CA ASP A 248 -15.27 7.69 4.00
C ASP A 248 -16.35 8.32 4.90
N PRO A 249 -16.74 9.59 4.69
CA PRO A 249 -17.77 10.25 5.49
C PRO A 249 -19.12 9.51 5.55
N LYS A 250 -19.42 8.69 4.52
CA LYS A 250 -20.66 7.91 4.41
C LYS A 250 -20.67 6.64 5.25
N THR A 251 -19.52 6.20 5.76
CA THR A 251 -19.42 5.00 6.59
C THR A 251 -20.20 5.16 7.88
N ILE A 252 -21.00 4.14 8.19
CA ILE A 252 -21.83 4.11 9.40
C ILE A 252 -21.00 3.89 10.66
N SER A 253 -21.47 4.44 11.77
CA SER A 253 -20.77 4.42 13.07
C SER A 253 -20.40 3.00 13.55
N GLY A 254 -21.28 2.01 13.33
CA GLY A 254 -21.01 0.61 13.69
C GLY A 254 -19.77 0.04 12.97
N THR A 255 -19.65 0.31 11.67
CA THR A 255 -18.47 -0.10 10.87
C THR A 255 -17.21 0.61 11.35
N THR A 256 -17.27 1.91 11.61
CA THR A 256 -16.12 2.66 12.15
C THR A 256 -15.67 2.10 13.50
N LYS A 257 -16.61 1.78 14.40
CA LYS A 257 -16.33 1.14 15.70
C LYS A 257 -15.65 -0.21 15.53
N ASN A 258 -16.16 -1.07 14.64
CA ASN A 258 -15.56 -2.36 14.33
C ASN A 258 -14.14 -2.21 13.78
N ILE A 259 -13.93 -1.27 12.87
CA ILE A 259 -12.58 -0.97 12.33
C ILE A 259 -11.65 -0.53 13.45
N THR A 260 -12.06 0.36 14.36
CA THR A 260 -11.24 0.79 15.50
C THR A 260 -10.80 -0.38 16.39
N LEU A 261 -11.66 -1.38 16.58
CA LEU A 261 -11.35 -2.56 17.39
C LEU A 261 -10.22 -3.42 16.79
N ILE A 262 -10.18 -3.53 15.46
CA ILE A 262 -9.27 -4.45 14.76
C ILE A 262 -8.07 -3.76 14.10
N SER A 263 -8.14 -2.45 13.85
CA SER A 263 -7.20 -1.71 13.01
C SER A 263 -5.76 -1.83 13.49
N LYS A 264 -5.54 -1.87 14.81
CA LYS A 264 -4.20 -2.04 15.39
C LYS A 264 -3.58 -3.40 15.07
N PHE A 265 -4.37 -4.48 15.04
CA PHE A 265 -3.87 -5.81 14.67
C PHE A 265 -3.50 -5.86 13.19
N VAL A 266 -4.35 -5.30 12.34
CA VAL A 266 -4.12 -5.22 10.89
C VAL A 266 -2.88 -4.37 10.61
N TRP A 267 -2.76 -3.20 11.27
CA TRP A 267 -1.62 -2.30 11.16
C TRP A 267 -0.30 -2.97 11.54
N ASN A 268 -0.27 -3.68 12.67
CA ASN A 268 0.93 -4.36 13.15
C ASN A 268 1.38 -5.49 12.21
N ALA A 269 0.44 -6.15 11.53
CA ALA A 269 0.72 -7.21 10.56
C ALA A 269 1.02 -6.67 9.14
N SER A 270 0.84 -5.38 8.89
CA SER A 270 1.06 -4.77 7.57
C SER A 270 2.52 -4.37 7.35
N SER A 271 2.94 -4.31 6.09
CA SER A 271 4.25 -3.84 5.66
C SER A 271 4.43 -2.34 5.93
N ASP A 272 5.67 -1.89 6.10
CA ASP A 272 5.96 -0.46 6.27
C ASP A 272 5.65 0.35 5.02
N ASP A 273 5.88 -0.19 3.83
CA ASP A 273 5.49 0.43 2.56
C ASP A 273 4.00 0.78 2.55
N LYS A 274 3.14 -0.15 3.01
CA LYS A 274 1.70 0.10 3.09
C LYS A 274 1.35 1.15 4.15
N LYS A 275 2.04 1.16 5.30
CA LYS A 275 1.83 2.16 6.35
C LYS A 275 2.21 3.57 5.87
N TYR A 276 3.30 3.70 5.11
CA TYR A 276 3.67 4.96 4.46
C TYR A 276 2.61 5.40 3.44
N GLU A 277 2.09 4.50 2.61
CA GLU A 277 1.02 4.84 1.67
C GLU A 277 -0.24 5.39 2.38
N VAL A 278 -0.60 4.83 3.54
CA VAL A 278 -1.69 5.36 4.40
C VAL A 278 -1.38 6.77 4.90
N GLY A 279 -0.14 7.02 5.35
CA GLY A 279 0.30 8.33 5.80
C GLY A 279 0.36 9.37 4.68
N GLU A 280 0.82 9.00 3.49
CA GLU A 280 0.78 9.85 2.29
C GLU A 280 -0.66 10.21 1.92
N LYS A 281 -1.60 9.27 2.08
CA LYS A 281 -3.02 9.52 1.81
C LYS A 281 -3.63 10.56 2.75
N TYR A 282 -3.23 10.56 4.02
CA TYR A 282 -3.55 11.65 4.95
C TYR A 282 -3.02 13.01 4.44
N GLY A 283 -1.76 13.06 4.02
CA GLY A 283 -1.16 14.26 3.43
C GLY A 283 -1.88 14.72 2.16
N TYR A 284 -2.33 13.79 1.33
CA TYR A 284 -3.17 14.07 0.16
C TYR A 284 -4.49 14.73 0.55
N PHE A 285 -5.22 14.21 1.55
CA PHE A 285 -6.46 14.85 2.01
C PHE A 285 -6.22 16.27 2.52
N ARG A 286 -5.14 16.47 3.27
CA ARG A 286 -4.72 17.80 3.77
C ARG A 286 -4.44 18.77 2.62
N LYS A 287 -3.61 18.38 1.66
CA LYS A 287 -3.23 19.22 0.50
C LYS A 287 -4.42 19.61 -0.38
N ASN A 288 -5.48 18.80 -0.39
CA ASN A 288 -6.70 19.04 -1.16
C ASN A 288 -7.85 19.65 -0.35
N ALA A 289 -7.61 20.09 0.90
CA ALA A 289 -8.63 20.65 1.80
C ALA A 289 -9.85 19.72 2.03
N ASP A 290 -9.66 18.40 1.96
CA ASP A 290 -10.69 17.41 2.32
C ASP A 290 -10.73 17.23 3.84
N ILE A 291 -11.32 18.22 4.54
CA ILE A 291 -11.26 18.36 6.01
C ILE A 291 -11.79 17.11 6.71
N GLN A 292 -12.97 16.62 6.31
CA GLN A 292 -13.61 15.48 6.98
C GLN A 292 -12.77 14.21 6.87
N ARG A 293 -12.25 13.91 5.67
CA ARG A 293 -11.39 12.73 5.48
C ARG A 293 -10.04 12.89 6.19
N LYS A 294 -9.48 14.10 6.18
CA LYS A 294 -8.24 14.43 6.89
C LYS A 294 -8.39 14.21 8.40
N GLU A 295 -9.49 14.62 9.00
CA GLU A 295 -9.74 14.41 10.44
C GLU A 295 -9.91 12.93 10.80
N ARG A 296 -10.67 12.17 10.00
CA ARG A 296 -10.82 10.73 10.22
C ARG A 296 -9.53 9.95 9.98
N ALA A 297 -8.73 10.35 8.99
CA ALA A 297 -7.42 9.75 8.74
C ALA A 297 -6.45 10.02 9.91
N ASP A 298 -6.48 11.22 10.47
CA ASP A 298 -5.70 11.56 11.68
C ASP A 298 -6.12 10.71 12.88
N GLU A 299 -7.43 10.55 13.11
CA GLU A 299 -7.96 9.69 14.16
C GLU A 299 -7.54 8.22 13.97
N PHE A 300 -7.64 7.69 12.74
CA PHE A 300 -7.20 6.33 12.42
C PHE A 300 -5.72 6.13 12.75
N LEU A 301 -4.85 7.04 12.29
CA LEU A 301 -3.41 6.98 12.53
C LEU A 301 -3.08 7.05 14.02
N LYS A 302 -3.77 7.88 14.80
CA LYS A 302 -3.61 7.92 16.26
C LYS A 302 -4.03 6.61 16.93
N ASN A 303 -5.17 6.04 16.53
CA ASN A 303 -5.68 4.79 17.09
C ASN A 303 -4.72 3.61 16.89
N VAL A 304 -4.03 3.56 15.74
CA VAL A 304 -3.07 2.49 15.43
C VAL A 304 -1.62 2.80 15.86
N GLY A 305 -1.34 4.02 16.35
CA GLY A 305 0.03 4.46 16.67
C GLY A 305 0.89 4.72 15.42
N GLY A 306 0.26 5.09 14.31
CA GLY A 306 0.86 5.29 12.99
C GLY A 306 1.27 6.72 12.67
N THR A 307 1.21 7.66 13.63
CA THR A 307 1.47 9.10 13.37
C THR A 307 2.82 9.38 12.72
N LYS A 308 3.85 8.59 13.04
CA LYS A 308 5.20 8.68 12.48
C LYS A 308 5.30 8.36 10.97
N TYR A 309 4.25 7.81 10.35
CA TYR A 309 4.21 7.51 8.91
C TYR A 309 3.59 8.63 8.07
N LYS A 310 3.14 9.73 8.67
CA LYS A 310 2.65 10.92 7.95
C LYS A 310 3.74 11.55 7.08
N ASP A 311 3.35 12.42 6.14
CA ASP A 311 4.31 13.20 5.38
C ASP A 311 5.13 14.15 6.26
N GLU A 312 6.34 14.47 5.81
CA GLU A 312 7.33 15.25 6.57
C GLU A 312 6.78 16.60 7.05
N ASP A 313 6.02 17.33 6.20
CA ASP A 313 5.43 18.62 6.55
C ASP A 313 4.39 18.48 7.69
N SER A 314 3.63 17.39 7.69
CA SER A 314 2.67 17.07 8.73
C SER A 314 3.33 16.68 10.03
N ILE A 315 4.38 15.85 9.99
CA ILE A 315 5.18 15.52 11.16
C ILE A 315 5.82 16.77 11.75
N ALA A 316 6.44 17.61 10.91
CA ALA A 316 7.10 18.84 11.35
C ALA A 316 6.11 19.81 12.03
N TYR A 317 4.89 19.92 11.51
CA TYR A 317 3.84 20.73 12.14
C TYR A 317 3.42 20.18 13.50
N GLU A 318 3.22 18.87 13.63
CA GLU A 318 2.84 18.25 14.90
C GLU A 318 3.95 18.32 15.94
N ILE A 319 5.21 18.10 15.53
CA ILE A 319 6.37 18.31 16.40
C ILE A 319 6.38 19.75 16.90
N ARG A 320 6.21 20.74 16.01
CA ARG A 320 6.17 22.16 16.38
C ARG A 320 5.08 22.46 17.40
N ASP A 321 3.86 21.96 17.20
CA ASP A 321 2.75 22.14 18.14
C ASP A 321 3.09 21.58 19.54
N LYS A 322 3.68 20.38 19.59
CA LYS A 322 4.10 19.75 20.86
C LYS A 322 5.29 20.43 21.50
N LEU A 323 6.26 20.93 20.72
CA LEU A 323 7.37 21.73 21.23
C LEU A 323 6.85 23.05 21.82
N ASN A 324 5.88 23.72 21.20
CA ASN A 324 5.28 24.94 21.74
C ASN A 324 4.52 24.68 23.04
N SER A 325 3.81 23.55 23.12
CA SER A 325 3.13 23.11 24.35
C SER A 325 4.13 22.79 25.46
N LEU A 326 5.20 22.06 25.13
CA LEU A 326 6.29 21.72 26.06
C LEU A 326 7.00 22.98 26.57
N ARG A 327 7.36 23.88 25.67
CA ARG A 327 7.97 25.19 25.98
C ARG A 327 7.07 26.01 26.90
N SER A 328 5.77 26.05 26.64
CA SER A 328 4.82 26.77 27.48
C SER A 328 4.71 26.15 28.87
N ALA A 329 4.75 24.82 28.97
CA ALA A 329 4.81 24.11 30.25
C ALA A 329 6.10 24.42 31.01
N HIS A 330 7.25 24.50 30.31
CA HIS A 330 8.56 24.79 30.89
C HIS A 330 8.62 26.16 31.59
N PHE A 331 8.03 27.19 30.99
CA PHE A 331 8.02 28.55 31.55
C PHE A 331 6.85 28.80 32.53
N SER A 332 6.03 27.79 32.82
CA SER A 332 4.96 27.89 33.80
C SER A 332 5.47 27.67 35.23
N MET A 333 4.70 28.13 36.23
CA MET A 333 5.12 28.10 37.64
C MET A 333 5.41 26.69 38.20
N ASN A 334 4.85 25.63 37.60
CA ASN A 334 5.00 24.23 38.06
C ASN A 334 5.57 23.35 36.95
N ASN A 335 6.60 23.81 36.25
CA ASN A 335 7.17 23.10 35.10
C ASN A 335 7.64 21.67 35.42
N PHE A 336 8.21 21.46 36.61
CA PHE A 336 8.73 20.17 37.10
C PHE A 336 7.69 19.05 37.30
N TYR A 337 6.41 19.28 36.98
CA TYR A 337 5.35 18.26 36.96
C TYR A 337 4.58 18.17 35.64
N ASN A 338 4.74 19.14 34.73
CA ASN A 338 3.81 19.34 33.62
C ASN A 338 4.46 19.14 32.24
N GLU A 339 5.75 18.82 32.19
CA GLU A 339 6.47 18.63 30.93
C GLU A 339 6.33 17.20 30.39
N TYR A 340 6.25 16.20 31.27
CA TYR A 340 6.22 14.78 30.92
C TYR A 340 5.22 14.38 29.83
N PRO A 341 3.95 14.81 29.85
CA PRO A 341 2.99 14.42 28.80
C PRO A 341 3.45 14.86 27.41
N TRP A 342 4.00 16.07 27.30
CA TRP A 342 4.47 16.61 26.02
C TRP A 342 5.75 15.94 25.57
N ALA A 343 6.69 15.69 26.49
CA ALA A 343 7.90 14.95 26.21
C ALA A 343 7.59 13.56 25.67
N LYS A 344 6.63 12.83 26.28
CA LYS A 344 6.19 11.52 25.80
C LYS A 344 5.54 11.59 24.41
N MET A 345 4.69 12.59 24.15
CA MET A 345 4.03 12.74 22.85
C MET A 345 5.04 13.02 21.73
N LEU A 346 6.12 13.77 21.99
CA LEU A 346 7.18 14.00 21.00
C LEU A 346 7.84 12.68 20.56
N GLN A 347 8.04 11.73 21.47
CA GLN A 347 8.64 10.42 21.14
C GLN A 347 7.82 9.65 20.10
N GLU A 348 6.49 9.77 20.15
CA GLU A 348 5.56 9.10 19.24
C GLU A 348 5.53 9.75 17.83
N LEU A 349 6.09 10.95 17.69
CA LEU A 349 6.16 11.71 16.44
C LEU A 349 7.50 11.57 15.72
N ILE A 350 8.54 11.04 16.38
CA ILE A 350 9.85 10.87 15.76
C ILE A 350 9.73 9.82 14.63
N PRO A 351 10.13 10.16 13.38
CA PRO A 351 10.14 9.20 12.28
C PRO A 351 11.01 7.98 12.58
N GLU A 352 10.76 6.85 11.91
CA GLU A 352 11.61 5.64 12.10
C GLU A 352 13.08 5.85 11.75
N SER A 353 13.36 6.76 10.81
CA SER A 353 14.73 7.16 10.49
C SER A 353 15.44 7.85 11.67
N GLY A 354 14.70 8.31 12.68
CA GLY A 354 15.19 9.16 13.76
C GLY A 354 15.51 10.60 13.31
N ILE A 355 15.34 10.91 12.03
CA ILE A 355 15.71 12.19 11.44
C ILE A 355 14.56 13.18 11.65
N ILE A 356 14.80 14.20 12.47
CA ILE A 356 13.86 15.32 12.65
C ILE A 356 13.81 16.15 11.35
N PRO A 357 12.62 16.57 10.87
CA PRO A 357 12.49 17.42 9.69
C PRO A 357 13.24 18.75 9.83
N ASP A 358 13.91 19.19 8.76
CA ASP A 358 14.76 20.40 8.79
C ASP A 358 13.96 21.66 9.16
N SER A 359 12.70 21.73 8.74
CA SER A 359 11.83 22.88 9.01
C SER A 359 11.53 23.11 10.50
N VAL A 360 11.68 22.09 11.35
CA VAL A 360 11.45 22.16 12.81
C VAL A 360 12.72 21.87 13.64
N LEU A 361 13.82 21.49 13.00
CA LEU A 361 15.08 21.11 13.65
C LEU A 361 15.58 22.18 14.64
N LYS A 362 15.58 23.45 14.24
CA LYS A 362 16.00 24.57 15.09
C LYS A 362 15.20 24.67 16.39
N GLU A 363 13.88 24.55 16.27
CA GLU A 363 12.97 24.63 17.41
C GLU A 363 13.09 23.39 18.29
N TRP A 364 13.26 22.21 17.69
CA TRP A 364 13.54 20.96 18.38
C TRP A 364 14.80 21.06 19.24
N VAL A 365 15.93 21.42 18.63
CA VAL A 365 17.22 21.53 19.33
C VAL A 365 17.13 22.55 20.47
N LYS A 366 16.53 23.72 20.21
CA LYS A 366 16.35 24.77 21.21
C LYS A 366 15.52 24.29 22.41
N VAL A 367 14.28 23.85 22.18
CA VAL A 367 13.33 23.52 23.25
C VAL A 367 13.79 22.30 24.04
N ILE A 368 14.29 21.24 23.38
CA ILE A 368 14.82 20.07 24.08
C ILE A 368 16.02 20.46 24.96
N THR A 369 16.91 21.33 24.46
CA THR A 369 18.05 21.80 25.27
C THR A 369 17.60 22.60 26.49
N ILE A 370 16.64 23.52 26.34
CA ILE A 370 16.08 24.31 27.45
C ILE A 370 15.49 23.38 28.53
N CYS A 371 14.64 22.43 28.14
CA CYS A 371 14.02 21.50 29.08
C CYS A 371 15.05 20.56 29.73
N TYR A 372 16.08 20.13 28.99
CA TYR A 372 17.15 19.29 29.51
C TYR A 372 18.02 19.99 30.56
N ILE A 373 18.38 21.27 30.35
CA ILE A 373 19.18 22.02 31.33
C ILE A 373 18.35 22.46 32.53
N GLY A 374 17.05 22.66 32.34
CA GLY A 374 16.13 23.16 33.37
C GLY A 374 16.37 24.62 33.73
N ASN A 375 15.50 25.18 34.56
CA ASN A 375 15.62 26.56 35.04
C ASN A 375 16.45 26.70 36.34
N GLY A 376 16.84 25.58 36.96
CA GLY A 376 17.62 25.58 38.21
C GLY A 376 16.89 26.08 39.45
N LEU A 377 15.57 26.31 39.36
CA LEU A 377 14.71 26.81 40.43
C LEU A 377 13.76 25.70 40.94
N GLY A 378 13.23 25.87 42.15
CA GLY A 378 12.16 25.01 42.70
C GLY A 378 12.60 23.62 43.18
N TYR A 379 11.60 22.73 43.32
CA TYR A 379 11.80 21.33 43.70
C TYR A 379 12.41 20.54 42.54
N ARG A 380 13.27 19.55 42.81
CA ARG A 380 13.98 18.75 41.78
C ARG A 380 14.87 19.56 40.82
N ASP A 381 15.34 20.72 41.26
CA ASP A 381 16.30 21.54 40.53
C ASP A 381 15.83 21.97 39.14
N GLY A 382 14.52 22.19 38.97
CA GLY A 382 13.95 22.84 37.78
C GLY A 382 13.74 21.93 36.57
N ILE A 383 13.75 20.60 36.74
CA ILE A 383 13.48 19.60 35.71
C ILE A 383 12.35 18.67 36.17
N ASP A 384 11.46 18.29 35.25
CA ASP A 384 10.53 17.18 35.46
C ASP A 384 11.27 15.84 35.36
N GLU A 385 11.51 15.17 36.49
CA GLU A 385 12.19 13.87 36.55
C GLU A 385 11.52 12.79 35.67
N SER A 386 10.21 12.86 35.47
CA SER A 386 9.50 11.90 34.62
C SER A 386 9.81 12.16 33.14
N ALA A 387 9.96 13.43 32.76
CA ALA A 387 10.34 13.85 31.42
C ALA A 387 11.85 13.66 31.14
N ALA A 388 12.68 13.66 32.18
CA ALA A 388 14.13 13.55 32.07
C ALA A 388 14.61 12.32 31.29
N TYR A 389 13.88 11.19 31.39
CA TYR A 389 14.16 10.00 30.57
C TYR A 389 14.12 10.34 29.08
N TYR A 390 13.05 10.99 28.61
CA TYR A 390 12.89 11.36 27.20
C TYR A 390 13.94 12.38 26.75
N TYR A 391 14.26 13.37 27.58
CA TYR A 391 15.28 14.35 27.23
C TYR A 391 16.66 13.71 27.07
N ASN A 392 17.01 12.75 27.92
CA ASN A 392 18.24 11.98 27.75
C ASN A 392 18.23 11.20 26.43
N GLU A 393 17.12 10.52 26.09
CA GLU A 393 16.99 9.83 24.80
C GLU A 393 17.15 10.80 23.61
N TYR A 394 16.54 11.99 23.66
CA TYR A 394 16.65 13.00 22.60
C TYR A 394 18.06 13.57 22.48
N ILE A 395 18.71 13.92 23.59
CA ILE A 395 20.12 14.35 23.57
C ILE A 395 21.04 13.23 23.07
N ASN A 396 20.74 11.98 23.43
CA ASN A 396 21.44 10.80 22.93
C ASN A 396 21.20 10.56 21.43
N SER A 397 20.14 11.10 20.84
CA SER A 397 19.93 11.07 19.39
C SER A 397 20.57 12.24 18.63
N PHE A 398 21.03 13.32 19.30
CA PHE A 398 21.67 14.45 18.61
C PHE A 398 22.96 14.01 17.89
N GLY A 399 22.98 14.18 16.58
CA GLY A 399 24.16 13.99 15.73
C GLY A 399 24.79 15.32 15.33
N ASP A 400 25.68 15.28 14.33
CA ASP A 400 26.41 16.46 13.87
C ASP A 400 25.48 17.60 13.42
N ARG A 401 24.32 17.27 12.85
CA ARG A 401 23.32 18.23 12.38
C ARG A 401 22.68 19.00 13.55
N GLU A 402 22.23 18.28 14.59
CA GLU A 402 21.65 18.87 15.80
C GLU A 402 22.69 19.65 16.62
N ILE A 403 23.94 19.15 16.66
CA ILE A 403 25.06 19.84 17.31
C ILE A 403 25.36 21.16 16.60
N ASN A 404 25.42 21.17 15.27
CA ASN A 404 25.63 22.39 14.50
C ASN A 404 24.53 23.44 14.80
N GLU A 405 23.27 23.02 14.81
CA GLU A 405 22.16 23.90 15.14
C GLU A 405 22.26 24.46 16.57
N LEU A 406 22.62 23.63 17.55
CA LEU A 406 22.83 24.06 18.94
C LEU A 406 23.92 25.15 19.05
N LEU A 407 25.04 24.97 18.35
CA LEU A 407 26.14 25.93 18.35
C LEU A 407 25.74 27.27 17.72
N ASN A 408 24.91 27.23 16.67
CA ASN A 408 24.34 28.43 16.05
C ASN A 408 23.30 29.13 16.95
N LEU A 409 22.72 28.44 17.92
CA LEU A 409 21.76 29.00 18.89
C LEU A 409 22.41 29.70 20.10
N MET A 410 23.74 29.76 20.20
CA MET A 410 24.41 30.41 21.34
C MET A 410 24.20 31.93 21.45
N ASN A 411 23.47 32.54 20.51
CA ASN A 411 23.01 33.93 20.56
C ASN A 411 21.51 34.07 20.89
N ASP A 412 20.79 32.96 21.07
CA ASP A 412 19.35 32.96 21.33
C ASP A 412 19.08 33.30 22.81
N GLN A 413 18.37 34.40 23.05
CA GLN A 413 18.13 34.91 24.40
C GLN A 413 17.32 33.95 25.28
N GLU A 414 16.46 33.15 24.67
CA GLU A 414 15.61 32.23 25.42
C GLU A 414 16.38 30.95 25.78
N LEU A 415 17.21 30.42 24.89
CA LEU A 415 18.12 29.31 25.25
C LEU A 415 19.03 29.68 26.42
N LEU A 416 19.47 30.94 26.47
CA LEU A 416 20.42 31.43 27.47
C LEU A 416 19.74 32.07 28.70
N SER A 417 18.41 32.08 28.82
CA SER A 417 17.68 32.85 29.84
C SER A 417 18.15 32.55 31.26
N ASP A 418 18.30 31.28 31.59
CA ASP A 418 18.58 30.80 32.95
C ASP A 418 20.05 30.40 33.15
N ILE A 419 20.89 30.61 32.14
CA ILE A 419 22.31 30.22 32.16
C ILE A 419 23.12 31.01 33.19
N HIS A 420 22.66 32.20 33.59
CA HIS A 420 23.27 32.96 34.68
C HIS A 420 23.17 32.24 36.04
N ILE A 421 22.30 31.22 36.15
CA ILE A 421 22.17 30.36 37.33
C ILE A 421 23.18 29.20 37.23
N SER A 422 23.90 28.95 38.31
CA SER A 422 25.01 27.98 38.34
C SER A 422 24.64 26.54 37.93
N LYS A 423 23.39 26.11 38.15
CA LYS A 423 22.92 24.75 37.81
C LYS A 423 22.68 24.58 36.31
N PRO A 424 21.83 25.40 35.64
CA PRO A 424 21.70 25.39 34.19
C PRO A 424 23.04 25.54 33.47
N GLU A 425 23.92 26.44 33.93
CA GLU A 425 25.25 26.60 33.34
C GLU A 425 26.07 25.29 33.39
N ARG A 426 26.12 24.62 34.55
CA ARG A 426 26.82 23.35 34.72
C ARG A 426 26.23 22.25 33.85
N ARG A 427 24.90 22.16 33.77
CA ARG A 427 24.19 21.18 32.94
C ARG A 427 24.45 21.44 31.46
N PHE A 428 24.47 22.69 31.01
CA PHE A 428 24.83 23.07 29.64
C PHE A 428 26.27 22.65 29.31
N LYS A 429 27.24 22.94 30.20
CA LYS A 429 28.63 22.48 30.02
C LYS A 429 28.71 20.95 30.00
N SER A 430 27.91 20.26 30.80
CA SER A 430 27.82 18.79 30.78
C SER A 430 27.25 18.27 29.46
N LEU A 431 26.19 18.90 28.93
CA LEU A 431 25.64 18.60 27.62
C LEU A 431 26.71 18.76 26.54
N CYS A 432 27.45 19.87 26.52
CA CYS A 432 28.53 20.07 25.55
C CYS A 432 29.61 18.97 25.65
N ARG A 433 29.93 18.47 26.85
CA ARG A 433 30.85 17.33 27.02
C ARG A 433 30.30 16.05 26.41
N ILE A 434 29.03 15.75 26.66
CA ILE A 434 28.36 14.58 26.07
C ILE A 434 28.43 14.67 24.54
N LEU A 435 28.05 15.81 23.97
CA LEU A 435 28.07 16.02 22.52
C LEU A 435 29.49 15.99 21.94
N HIS A 436 30.49 16.49 22.67
CA HIS A 436 31.90 16.48 22.26
C HIS A 436 32.44 15.05 22.09
N GLU A 437 32.06 14.14 22.99
CA GLU A 437 32.44 12.73 22.89
C GLU A 437 31.70 12.00 21.76
N LYS A 438 30.50 12.46 21.39
CA LYS A 438 29.67 11.82 20.37
C LYS A 438 30.05 12.16 18.93
N THR A 439 30.43 13.41 18.65
CA THR A 439 30.79 13.81 17.29
C THR A 439 32.21 13.34 16.93
N ASN A 440 32.49 13.10 15.65
CA ASN A 440 33.86 12.94 15.14
C ASN A 440 34.31 14.16 14.31
N ASN A 441 33.42 15.12 14.08
CA ASN A 441 33.72 16.33 13.32
C ASN A 441 34.60 17.26 14.16
N ILE A 442 35.82 17.51 13.65
CA ILE A 442 36.83 18.29 14.36
C ILE A 442 36.40 19.74 14.59
N PHE A 443 35.62 20.33 13.68
CA PHE A 443 35.14 21.71 13.81
C PHE A 443 34.09 21.81 14.92
N LEU A 444 33.15 20.86 14.97
CA LEU A 444 32.16 20.76 16.03
C LEU A 444 32.84 20.54 17.40
N LYS A 445 33.80 19.60 17.49
CA LYS A 445 34.58 19.36 18.73
C LYS A 445 35.27 20.62 19.22
N ASN A 446 35.92 21.36 18.32
CA ASN A 446 36.64 22.58 18.68
C ASN A 446 35.70 23.66 19.24
N CYS A 447 34.51 23.83 18.67
CA CYS A 447 33.49 24.73 19.21
C CYS A 447 32.95 24.28 20.57
N LEU A 448 32.59 22.99 20.70
CA LEU A 448 32.08 22.44 21.96
C LEU A 448 33.12 22.56 23.07
N LYS A 449 34.39 22.25 22.78
CA LYS A 449 35.51 22.42 23.71
C LYS A 449 35.67 23.87 24.16
N PHE A 450 35.54 24.82 23.22
CA PHE A 450 35.58 26.25 23.57
C PHE A 450 34.49 26.63 24.58
N ILE A 451 33.26 26.14 24.42
CA ILE A 451 32.16 26.37 25.35
C ILE A 451 32.44 25.73 26.73
N ILE A 452 32.94 24.49 26.74
CA ILE A 452 33.26 23.76 27.97
C ILE A 452 34.31 24.49 28.81
N ASP A 453 35.35 25.00 28.15
CA ASP A 453 36.50 25.66 28.78
C ASP A 453 36.24 27.16 29.04
N PHE A 454 35.09 27.70 28.61
CA PHE A 454 34.78 29.12 28.78
C PHE A 454 34.57 29.50 30.25
N SER A 455 35.42 30.39 30.76
CA SER A 455 35.45 30.79 32.17
C SER A 455 34.47 31.90 32.52
N SER A 456 34.03 32.68 31.53
CA SER A 456 33.03 33.74 31.74
C SER A 456 31.61 33.17 31.61
N SER A 457 30.62 34.00 31.93
CA SER A 457 29.21 33.63 31.80
C SER A 457 28.85 33.25 30.36
N LEU A 458 28.24 32.08 30.17
CA LEU A 458 28.02 31.47 28.86
C LEU A 458 27.12 32.31 27.93
N ASP A 459 26.27 33.18 28.48
CA ASP A 459 25.48 34.18 27.74
C ASP A 459 26.36 35.18 26.95
N LYS A 460 27.68 35.18 27.15
CA LYS A 460 28.62 36.05 26.43
C LYS A 460 29.48 35.30 25.40
N VAL A 461 29.39 33.98 25.32
CA VAL A 461 30.22 33.16 24.40
C VAL A 461 30.10 33.65 22.96
N TYR A 462 28.88 33.89 22.50
CA TYR A 462 28.62 34.28 21.11
C TYR A 462 29.21 35.65 20.72
N MET A 463 29.57 36.47 21.70
CA MET A 463 30.21 37.76 21.45
C MET A 463 31.71 37.63 21.17
N VAL A 464 32.34 36.52 21.60
CA VAL A 464 33.79 36.31 21.51
C VAL A 464 34.19 36.02 20.07
N THR A 465 35.18 36.78 19.56
CA THR A 465 35.69 36.65 18.19
C THR A 465 36.18 35.24 17.89
N GLU A 466 36.87 34.60 18.83
CA GLU A 466 37.36 33.23 18.65
C GLU A 466 36.20 32.25 18.43
N TYR A 467 35.12 32.36 19.20
CA TYR A 467 33.93 31.52 19.01
C TYR A 467 33.30 31.74 17.64
N LYS A 468 33.12 33.00 17.23
CA LYS A 468 32.57 33.35 15.91
C LYS A 468 33.39 32.76 14.76
N ASN A 469 34.72 32.80 14.86
CA ASN A 469 35.61 32.22 13.86
C ASN A 469 35.47 30.69 13.79
N LYS A 470 35.38 30.01 14.94
CA LYS A 470 35.14 28.56 14.95
C LYS A 470 33.76 28.21 14.40
N LEU A 471 32.73 29.00 14.71
CA LEU A 471 31.37 28.81 14.20
C LEU A 471 31.29 29.00 12.68
N GLN A 472 32.00 29.97 12.12
CA GLN A 472 32.07 30.14 10.67
C GLN A 472 32.62 28.90 9.96
N LEU A 473 33.63 28.24 10.52
CA LEU A 473 34.20 27.01 9.95
C LEU A 473 33.22 25.82 9.94
N ILE A 474 32.18 25.86 10.78
CA ILE A 474 31.13 24.82 10.80
C ILE A 474 30.07 25.09 9.71
N ASN A 475 29.84 26.36 9.38
CA ASN A 475 28.81 26.79 8.43
C ASN A 475 29.32 26.94 6.97
N LEU A 476 30.58 26.60 6.72
CA LEU A 476 31.20 26.49 5.39
C LEU A 476 31.01 25.08 4.86
#